data_AF-A0A6P2EE56-F1
#
_entry.id   AF-A0A6P2EE56-F1
#
_cell.length_a   1.000
_cell.length_b   1.000
_cell.length_c   1.000
_cell.angle_alpha   90.00
_cell.angle_beta   90.00
_cell.angle_gamma   90.00
#
_symmetry.space_group_name_H-M   'P 1'
#
loop_
_entity.id
_entity.type
_entity.pdbx_description
1 polymer ?
#
loop_
_entity_poly.entity_id
_entity_poly.type
_entity_poly.pdbx_seq_one_letter_code
_entity_poly.pdbx_strand_id
1 'polypeptide(L)'
;MRTIDPDTAWNGIAALYADASLERSLLRRQDEENLDVVLHLFARWAASQGHALDADALAQAEALVARWRAEVIAPLRALRRSMKTPAELARREAVRDKVKAAELAAERAQVQMLCEWLQAR
;
A
#
# COMPACT_ATOMS: atom_id res chain seq x y z
N MET A 1 -0.53 -21.44 -16.01
CA MET A 1 -0.82 -20.61 -14.83
C MET A 1 -0.04 -19.31 -15.00
N ARG A 2 -0.68 -18.14 -14.97
CA ARG A 2 0.02 -16.86 -15.18
C ARG A 2 0.77 -16.53 -13.89
N THR A 3 2.09 -16.33 -13.96
CA THR A 3 2.89 -15.93 -12.79
C THR A 3 2.43 -14.57 -12.29
N ILE A 4 2.27 -14.41 -10.98
CA ILE A 4 1.84 -13.15 -10.36
C ILE A 4 3.09 -12.29 -10.13
N ASP A 5 3.50 -11.56 -11.15
CA ASP A 5 4.71 -10.73 -11.11
C ASP A 5 4.50 -9.48 -10.21
N PRO A 6 5.34 -9.26 -9.18
CA PRO A 6 5.21 -8.10 -8.27
C PRO A 6 5.30 -6.75 -8.97
N ASP A 7 6.09 -6.62 -10.04
CA ASP A 7 6.22 -5.35 -10.77
C ASP A 7 4.95 -5.04 -11.58
N THR A 8 4.36 -6.05 -12.19
CA THR A 8 3.05 -5.97 -12.87
C THR A 8 1.95 -5.63 -11.86
N ALA A 9 1.96 -6.25 -10.67
CA ALA A 9 1.03 -5.92 -9.60
C ALA A 9 1.19 -4.48 -9.12
N TRP A 10 2.43 -4.04 -8.86
CA TRP A 10 2.76 -2.67 -8.45
C TRP A 10 2.26 -1.63 -9.45
N ASN A 11 2.57 -1.82 -10.74
CA ASN A 11 2.13 -0.91 -11.80
C ASN A 11 0.60 -0.91 -11.93
N GLY A 12 -0.04 -2.06 -11.75
CA GLY A 12 -1.50 -2.20 -11.77
C GLY A 12 -2.18 -1.46 -10.63
N ILE A 13 -1.68 -1.60 -9.39
CA ILE A 13 -2.24 -0.85 -8.26
C ILE A 13 -1.98 0.65 -8.36
N ALA A 14 -0.84 1.06 -8.91
CA ALA A 14 -0.53 2.47 -9.16
C ALA A 14 -1.49 3.07 -10.20
N ALA A 15 -1.82 2.32 -11.26
CA ALA A 15 -2.81 2.73 -12.26
C ALA A 15 -4.21 2.86 -11.66
N LEU A 16 -4.61 1.96 -10.75
CA LEU A 16 -5.88 2.09 -10.02
C LEU A 16 -5.88 3.35 -9.14
N TYR A 17 -4.78 3.62 -8.44
CA TYR A 17 -4.66 4.78 -7.55
C TYR A 17 -4.64 6.12 -8.28
N ALA A 18 -4.31 6.15 -9.57
CA ALA A 18 -4.34 7.37 -10.39
C ALA A 18 -5.76 7.92 -10.62
N ASP A 19 -6.81 7.15 -10.33
CA ASP A 19 -8.19 7.65 -10.31
C ASP A 19 -8.42 8.55 -9.09
N ALA A 20 -8.59 9.86 -9.33
CA ALA A 20 -8.74 10.86 -8.27
C ALA A 20 -9.98 10.67 -7.38
N SER A 21 -11.04 10.00 -7.87
CA SER A 21 -12.21 9.66 -7.06
C SER A 21 -11.87 8.55 -6.08
N LEU A 22 -11.21 7.50 -6.59
CA LEU A 22 -10.77 6.37 -5.79
C LEU A 22 -9.70 6.79 -4.77
N GLU A 23 -8.70 7.58 -5.19
CA GLU A 23 -7.66 8.12 -4.32
C GLU A 23 -8.26 8.84 -3.11
N ARG A 24 -9.18 9.79 -3.34
CA ARG A 24 -9.82 10.57 -2.26
C ARG A 24 -10.58 9.68 -1.29
N SER A 25 -11.32 8.70 -1.79
CA SER A 25 -12.05 7.74 -0.96
C SER A 25 -11.11 6.89 -0.10
N LEU A 26 -10.03 6.37 -0.70
CA LEU A 26 -9.04 5.56 -0.01
C LEU A 26 -8.26 6.35 1.03
N LEU A 27 -7.89 7.61 0.73
CA LEU A 27 -7.21 8.49 1.69
C LEU A 27 -8.11 8.82 2.88
N ARG A 28 -9.39 9.13 2.63
CA ARG A 28 -10.36 9.38 3.71
C ARG A 28 -10.45 8.17 4.64
N ARG A 29 -10.61 6.96 4.09
CA ARG A 29 -10.70 5.73 4.89
C ARG A 29 -9.35 5.37 5.54
N GLN A 30 -8.23 5.68 4.92
CA GLN A 30 -6.91 5.56 5.55
C GLN A 30 -6.82 6.44 6.80
N ASP A 31 -7.39 7.64 6.75
CA ASP A 31 -7.35 8.59 7.86
C ASP A 31 -8.38 8.28 8.95
N GLU A 32 -9.60 7.87 8.57
CA GLU A 32 -10.71 7.60 9.51
C GLU A 32 -10.67 6.19 10.10
N GLU A 33 -10.30 5.18 9.30
CA GLU A 33 -10.40 3.76 9.66
C GLU A 33 -9.02 3.08 9.80
N ASN A 34 -7.93 3.82 9.58
CA ASN A 34 -6.59 3.24 9.41
C ASN A 34 -6.59 2.13 8.35
N LEU A 35 -7.30 2.34 7.23
CA LEU A 35 -7.38 1.39 6.11
C LEU A 35 -6.00 1.04 5.54
N ASP A 36 -5.80 -0.23 5.22
CA ASP A 36 -4.70 -0.66 4.36
C ASP A 36 -5.05 -0.42 2.88
N VAL A 37 -4.61 0.74 2.38
CA VAL A 37 -4.80 1.15 0.98
C VAL A 37 -4.12 0.20 0.01
N VAL A 38 -2.93 -0.31 0.34
CA VAL A 38 -2.16 -1.21 -0.53
C VAL A 38 -2.89 -2.53 -0.70
N LEU A 39 -3.36 -3.12 0.41
CA LEU A 39 -4.15 -4.35 0.37
C LEU A 39 -5.47 -4.17 -0.41
N HIS A 40 -6.17 -3.05 -0.21
CA HIS A 40 -7.41 -2.75 -0.93
C HIS A 40 -7.20 -2.65 -2.45
N LEU A 41 -6.15 -1.94 -2.88
CA LEU A 41 -5.82 -1.83 -4.30
C LEU A 41 -5.35 -3.18 -4.87
N PHE A 42 -4.54 -3.92 -4.10
CA PHE A 42 -4.09 -5.25 -4.49
C PHE A 42 -5.26 -6.21 -4.71
N ALA A 43 -6.25 -6.25 -3.81
CA ALA A 43 -7.42 -7.11 -3.96
C ALA A 43 -8.22 -6.78 -5.23
N ARG A 44 -8.37 -5.49 -5.57
CA ARG A 44 -9.02 -5.06 -6.82
C ARG A 44 -8.22 -5.45 -8.06
N TRP A 45 -6.89 -5.28 -8.00
CA TRP A 45 -6.01 -5.71 -9.09
C TRP A 45 -6.04 -7.23 -9.28
N ALA A 46 -5.95 -8.00 -8.20
CA ALA A 46 -6.01 -9.47 -8.23
C ALA A 46 -7.31 -9.96 -8.85
N ALA A 47 -8.46 -9.36 -8.47
CA ALA A 47 -9.74 -9.64 -9.09
C ALA A 47 -9.77 -9.37 -10.61
N SER A 48 -9.15 -8.27 -11.07
CA SER A 48 -9.06 -7.96 -12.51
C SER A 48 -8.16 -8.94 -13.27
N GLN A 49 -7.25 -9.62 -12.57
CA GLN A 49 -6.41 -10.70 -13.13
C GLN A 49 -7.07 -12.09 -13.04
N GLY A 50 -8.32 -12.19 -12.55
CA GLY A 50 -9.03 -13.47 -12.38
C GLY A 50 -8.78 -14.16 -11.04
N HIS A 51 -8.14 -13.48 -10.08
CA HIS A 51 -7.84 -13.96 -8.74
C HIS A 51 -8.66 -13.19 -7.70
N ALA A 52 -9.99 -13.24 -7.81
CA ALA A 52 -10.87 -12.58 -6.85
C ALA A 52 -10.69 -13.19 -5.44
N LEU A 53 -10.51 -12.34 -4.44
CA LEU A 53 -10.32 -12.75 -3.05
C LEU A 53 -11.69 -12.78 -2.36
N ASP A 54 -12.09 -13.95 -1.83
CA ASP A 54 -13.23 -14.08 -0.93
C ASP A 54 -12.92 -13.50 0.47
N ALA A 55 -13.90 -13.55 1.38
CA ALA A 55 -13.73 -13.00 2.73
C ALA A 55 -12.59 -13.67 3.50
N ASP A 56 -12.49 -14.99 3.41
CA ASP A 56 -11.42 -15.77 4.07
C ASP A 56 -10.05 -15.43 3.47
N ALA A 57 -9.97 -15.25 2.16
CA ALA A 57 -8.77 -14.79 1.48
C ALA A 57 -8.31 -13.43 1.94
N LEU A 58 -9.24 -12.49 2.04
CA LEU A 58 -8.94 -11.13 2.43
C LEU A 58 -8.43 -11.11 3.88
N ALA A 59 -9.05 -11.88 4.77
CA ALA A 59 -8.61 -12.01 6.16
C ALA A 59 -7.20 -12.62 6.27
N GLN A 60 -6.88 -13.64 5.47
CA GLN A 60 -5.53 -14.22 5.42
C GLN A 60 -4.49 -13.23 4.90
N ALA A 61 -4.80 -12.51 3.83
CA ALA A 61 -3.94 -11.48 3.26
C ALA A 61 -3.70 -10.33 4.25
N GLU A 62 -4.74 -9.92 4.98
CA GLU A 62 -4.64 -8.91 6.05
C GLU A 62 -3.74 -9.38 7.18
N ALA A 63 -3.93 -10.61 7.68
CA ALA A 63 -3.10 -11.20 8.72
C ALA A 63 -1.63 -11.33 8.31
N LEU A 64 -1.37 -11.68 7.05
CA LEU A 64 -0.02 -11.79 6.48
C LEU A 64 0.76 -10.47 6.58
N VAL A 65 0.11 -9.34 6.25
CA VAL A 65 0.78 -8.03 6.15
C VAL A 65 0.63 -7.18 7.41
N ALA A 66 -0.25 -7.55 8.34
CA ALA A 66 -0.58 -6.77 9.52
C ALA A 66 0.65 -6.32 10.33
N ARG A 67 1.58 -7.25 10.59
CA ARG A 67 2.81 -6.94 11.34
C ARG A 67 3.72 -5.97 10.59
N TRP A 68 3.97 -6.23 9.31
CA TRP A 68 4.80 -5.35 8.46
C TRP A 68 4.21 -3.94 8.39
N ARG A 69 2.89 -3.84 8.21
CA ARG A 69 2.17 -2.58 8.20
C ARG A 69 2.31 -1.83 9.52
N ALA A 70 2.14 -2.50 10.65
CA ALA A 70 2.19 -1.90 11.97
C ALA A 70 3.61 -1.46 12.38
N GLU A 71 4.62 -2.27 12.07
CA GLU A 71 6.01 -2.04 12.54
C GLU A 71 6.83 -1.18 11.57
N VAL A 72 6.45 -1.10 10.28
CA VAL A 72 7.26 -0.42 9.25
C VAL A 72 6.50 0.69 8.54
N ILE A 73 5.38 0.36 7.87
CA ILE A 73 4.68 1.33 7.02
C ILE A 73 4.02 2.44 7.86
N ALA A 74 3.30 2.07 8.92
CA ALA A 74 2.59 3.04 9.76
C ALA A 74 3.56 4.04 10.44
N PRO A 75 4.71 3.61 11.01
CA PRO A 75 5.72 4.53 11.53
C PRO A 75 6.31 5.47 10.48
N LEU A 76 6.66 4.97 9.29
CA LEU A 76 7.19 5.80 8.19
C LEU A 76 6.17 6.85 7.75
N ARG A 77 4.91 6.45 7.63
CA ARG A 77 3.80 7.34 7.28
C ARG A 77 3.57 8.41 8.35
N ALA A 78 3.59 8.03 9.62
CA ALA A 78 3.45 8.96 10.74
C ALA A 78 4.59 10.00 10.74
N LEU A 79 5.83 9.55 10.55
CA LEU A 79 7.00 10.42 10.45
C LEU A 79 6.91 11.39 9.26
N ARG A 80 6.49 10.92 8.08
CA ARG A 80 6.28 11.80 6.93
C ARG A 80 5.19 12.84 7.19
N ARG A 81 4.11 12.46 7.88
CA ARG A 81 2.98 13.35 8.22
C ARG A 81 3.37 14.43 9.22
N SER A 82 4.20 14.10 10.23
CA SER A 82 4.64 15.07 11.25
C SER A 82 5.58 16.15 10.71
N MET A 83 6.11 16.00 9.50
CA MET A 83 7.03 16.95 8.86
C MET A 83 6.34 18.10 8.11
N LYS A 84 5.01 18.24 8.16
CA LYS A 84 4.22 19.21 7.35
C LYS A 84 4.14 20.66 7.90
N THR A 85 5.09 21.14 8.71
CA THR A 85 5.06 22.53 9.21
C THR A 85 5.55 23.53 8.13
N PRO A 86 4.75 24.54 7.72
CA PRO A 86 5.04 25.38 6.55
C PRO A 86 6.41 26.09 6.57
N ALA A 87 6.84 26.57 7.75
CA ALA A 87 8.10 27.29 7.89
C ALA A 87 9.35 26.37 7.86
N GLU A 88 9.20 25.08 8.16
CA GLU A 88 10.32 24.12 8.22
C GLU A 88 10.39 23.22 6.98
N LEU A 89 9.34 23.20 6.16
CA LEU A 89 9.21 22.32 5.00
C LEU A 89 10.39 22.48 4.04
N ALA A 90 10.77 23.71 3.70
CA ALA A 90 11.89 23.97 2.76
C ALA A 90 13.24 23.44 3.26
N ARG A 91 13.48 23.43 4.59
CA ARG A 91 14.73 22.91 5.17
C ARG A 91 14.71 21.39 5.35
N ARG A 92 13.52 20.81 5.43
CA ARG A 92 13.29 19.39 5.74
C ARG A 92 12.81 18.58 4.53
N GLU A 93 12.58 19.22 3.38
CA GLU A 93 12.04 18.61 2.18
C GLU A 93 12.86 17.39 1.72
N ALA A 94 14.19 17.55 1.64
CA ALA A 94 15.09 16.45 1.29
C ALA A 94 15.01 15.26 2.27
N VAL A 95 14.78 15.51 3.56
CA VAL A 95 14.61 14.44 4.57
C VAL A 95 13.24 13.80 4.41
N ARG A 96 12.19 14.61 4.24
CA ARG A 96 10.82 14.16 4.04
C ARG A 96 10.70 13.28 2.79
N ASP A 97 11.39 13.62 1.71
CA ASP A 97 11.39 12.85 0.47
C ASP A 97 12.10 11.50 0.65
N LYS A 98 13.16 11.44 1.46
CA LYS A 98 13.79 10.16 1.85
C LYS A 98 12.83 9.29 2.67
N VAL A 99 12.09 9.86 3.61
CA VAL A 99 11.06 9.13 4.37
C VAL A 99 9.93 8.65 3.46
N LYS A 100 9.47 9.49 2.52
CA LYS A 100 8.48 9.11 1.51
C LYS A 100 8.97 7.96 0.63
N ALA A 101 10.22 8.00 0.18
CA ALA A 101 10.82 6.94 -0.62
C ALA A 101 10.90 5.62 0.17
N ALA A 102 11.27 5.69 1.46
CA ALA A 102 11.27 4.51 2.33
C ALA A 102 9.85 3.94 2.55
N GLU A 103 8.84 4.80 2.75
CA GLU A 103 7.44 4.38 2.85
C GLU A 103 6.99 3.64 1.58
N LEU A 104 7.25 4.22 0.40
CA LEU A 104 6.91 3.59 -0.88
C LEU A 104 7.65 2.26 -1.10
N ALA A 105 8.93 2.16 -0.70
CA ALA A 105 9.68 0.92 -0.77
C ALA A 105 9.07 -0.16 0.15
N ALA A 106 8.62 0.23 1.36
CA ALA A 106 7.96 -0.69 2.28
C ALA A 106 6.57 -1.15 1.76
N GLU A 107 5.81 -0.27 1.12
CA GLU A 107 4.55 -0.61 0.44
C GLU A 107 4.79 -1.56 -0.74
N ARG A 108 5.86 -1.38 -1.51
CA ARG A 108 6.23 -2.29 -2.60
C ARG A 108 6.63 -3.68 -2.07
N ALA A 109 7.36 -3.74 -0.96
CA ALA A 109 7.66 -5.00 -0.28
C ALA A 109 6.38 -5.71 0.19
N GLN A 110 5.38 -4.96 0.69
CA GLN A 110 4.07 -5.52 1.03
C GLN A 110 3.38 -6.15 -0.20
N VAL A 111 3.42 -5.49 -1.37
CA VAL A 111 2.88 -6.07 -2.62
C VAL A 111 3.60 -7.35 -3.01
N GLN A 112 4.92 -7.42 -2.84
CA GLN A 112 5.67 -8.64 -3.09
C GLN A 112 5.20 -9.78 -2.17
N MET A 113 5.06 -9.55 -0.87
CA MET A 113 4.54 -10.55 0.08
C MET A 113 3.15 -11.04 -0.34
N LEU A 114 2.27 -10.14 -0.78
CA LEU A 114 0.93 -10.49 -1.26
C LEU A 114 0.95 -11.29 -2.56
N CYS A 115 1.86 -10.99 -3.48
CA CYS A 115 2.04 -11.78 -4.71
C CYS A 115 2.52 -13.19 -4.40
N GLU A 116 3.53 -13.34 -3.54
CA GLU A 116 4.07 -14.63 -3.11
C GLU A 116 2.98 -15.47 -2.42
N TRP A 117 2.21 -14.87 -1.52
CA TRP A 117 1.06 -15.53 -0.86
C TRP A 117 -0.01 -15.97 -1.87
N LEU A 118 -0.38 -15.11 -2.82
CA LEU A 118 -1.41 -15.42 -3.80
C LEU A 118 -0.97 -16.51 -4.78
N GLN A 119 0.33 -16.62 -5.07
CA GLN A 119 0.89 -17.69 -5.90
C GLN A 119 0.92 -19.05 -5.19
N ALA A 120 1.11 -19.04 -3.87
CA ALA A 120 1.22 -20.25 -3.06
C ALA A 120 -0.13 -20.86 -2.68
N ARG A 121 -1.23 -20.22 -3.07
CA ARG A 121 -2.61 -20.59 -2.75
C ARG A 121 -3.25 -21.40 -3.87
#